data_AF-A0A1V5TDH1-F1
#
_entry.id   AF-A0A1V5TDH1-F1
#
_cell.length_a   1.000
_cell.length_b   1.000
_cell.length_c   1.000
_cell.angle_alpha   90.00
_cell.angle_beta   90.00
_cell.angle_gamma   90.00
#
_symmetry.space_group_name_H-M   'P 1'
#
loop_
_entity.id
_entity.type
_entity.pdbx_description
1 polymer ?
#
loop_
_entity_poly.entity_id
_entity_poly.type
_entity_poly.pdbx_seq_one_letter_code
_entity_poly.pdbx_strand_id
1 'polypeptide(L)'
;MGSFVNLSILKEKDKLAEQILSSNNSIWSFDILLSSTNGDKASLEMEGVQALLEMGYRVVLNKDGEIFEVKENTPILLSTKQDGSKATITVMPAEQFSLAQKIDNLSYYKQGSAWKIQFNAGIALDRSKAVLSLHNIKGKKLSNATANVNLGLNEFVIDGADFSGIVIANITIYSENGKILYQHQQKLLEKR
;
A
#
# COMPACT_ATOMS: atom_id res chain seq x y z
N MET A 1 -6.84 -31.12 2.41
CA MET A 1 -7.68 -30.29 1.53
C MET A 1 -7.81 -28.93 2.21
N GLY A 2 -7.45 -27.84 1.53
CA GLY A 2 -7.51 -26.49 2.12
C GLY A 2 -8.96 -26.02 2.24
N SER A 3 -9.27 -25.26 3.29
CA SER A 3 -10.54 -24.53 3.39
C SER A 3 -10.42 -23.26 2.56
N PHE A 4 -11.41 -22.98 1.71
CA PHE A 4 -11.45 -21.77 0.89
C PHE A 4 -12.60 -20.88 1.34
N VAL A 5 -12.38 -19.59 1.21
CA VAL A 5 -13.38 -18.56 1.47
C VAL A 5 -13.48 -17.72 0.21
N ASN A 6 -14.70 -17.54 -0.29
CA ASN A 6 -14.95 -16.72 -1.47
C ASN A 6 -15.49 -15.37 -1.03
N LEU A 7 -14.75 -14.32 -1.36
CA LEU A 7 -15.23 -12.95 -1.24
C LEU A 7 -15.90 -12.55 -2.55
N SER A 8 -17.11 -11.99 -2.46
CA SER A 8 -17.83 -11.47 -3.62
C SER A 8 -18.40 -10.11 -3.32
N ILE A 9 -18.24 -9.20 -4.28
CA ILE A 9 -18.88 -7.90 -4.28
C ILE A 9 -20.07 -8.02 -5.22
N LEU A 10 -21.27 -7.77 -4.70
CA LEU A 10 -22.52 -7.93 -5.42
C LEU A 10 -23.16 -6.55 -5.67
N LYS A 11 -23.87 -6.47 -6.79
CA LYS A 11 -24.76 -5.37 -7.16
C LYS A 11 -26.17 -5.94 -7.37
N GLU A 12 -27.20 -5.12 -7.19
CA GLU A 12 -28.61 -5.32 -7.59
C GLU A 12 -29.03 -6.78 -7.90
N LYS A 13 -29.88 -7.37 -7.05
CA LYS A 13 -30.40 -8.74 -7.20
C LYS A 13 -29.30 -9.82 -7.19
N ASP A 14 -28.31 -9.65 -6.31
CA ASP A 14 -27.25 -10.62 -6.04
C ASP A 14 -26.38 -10.99 -7.26
N LYS A 15 -26.26 -10.08 -8.22
CA LYS A 15 -25.35 -10.25 -9.35
C LYS A 15 -23.94 -9.84 -8.94
N LEU A 16 -22.93 -10.55 -9.45
CA LEU A 16 -21.53 -10.17 -9.24
C LEU A 16 -21.28 -8.78 -9.82
N ALA A 17 -20.62 -7.91 -9.06
CA ALA A 17 -20.19 -6.60 -9.53
C ALA A 17 -18.98 -6.77 -10.46
N GLU A 18 -19.24 -6.83 -11.77
CA GLU A 18 -18.18 -6.90 -12.79
C GLU A 18 -17.40 -5.58 -12.92
N GLN A 19 -18.02 -4.47 -12.52
CA GLN A 19 -17.44 -3.14 -12.51
C GLN A 19 -17.82 -2.42 -11.21
N ILE A 20 -16.81 -1.91 -10.51
CA ILE A 20 -16.99 -1.04 -9.35
C ILE A 20 -16.91 0.40 -9.87
N LEU A 21 -18.04 1.11 -9.84
CA LEU A 21 -18.16 2.47 -10.33
C LEU A 21 -17.37 3.41 -9.41
N SER A 22 -16.13 3.77 -9.73
CA SER A 22 -15.44 4.79 -8.91
C SER A 22 -16.17 6.12 -9.03
N SER A 23 -16.43 6.82 -7.92
CA SER A 23 -16.62 8.26 -8.00
C SER A 23 -15.34 8.85 -8.59
N ASN A 24 -15.45 9.71 -9.60
CA ASN A 24 -14.30 10.25 -10.33
C ASN A 24 -13.23 10.73 -9.32
N ASN A 25 -12.09 10.02 -9.27
CA ASN A 25 -10.91 10.20 -8.38
C ASN A 25 -10.82 9.39 -7.08
N SER A 26 -11.68 8.42 -6.80
CA SER A 26 -11.50 7.57 -5.61
C SER A 26 -10.65 6.33 -5.92
N ILE A 27 -9.34 6.44 -5.72
CA ILE A 27 -8.53 5.27 -5.35
C ILE A 27 -8.88 4.95 -3.91
N TRP A 28 -9.26 3.72 -3.63
CA TRP A 28 -9.51 3.28 -2.26
C TRP A 28 -9.09 1.83 -2.10
N SER A 29 -8.77 1.48 -0.86
CA SER A 29 -8.27 0.16 -0.51
C SER A 29 -8.94 -0.32 0.76
N PHE A 30 -9.13 -1.62 0.88
CA PHE A 30 -9.65 -2.26 2.07
C PHE A 30 -8.81 -3.47 2.44
N ASP A 31 -8.75 -3.74 3.74
CA ASP A 31 -7.97 -4.83 4.29
C ASP A 31 -8.89 -6.00 4.65
N ILE A 32 -8.41 -7.21 4.36
CA ILE A 32 -8.98 -8.47 4.81
C ILE A 32 -8.03 -9.01 5.86
N LEU A 33 -8.50 -9.04 7.10
CA LEU A 33 -7.74 -9.46 8.26
C LEU A 33 -8.25 -10.82 8.73
N LEU A 34 -7.44 -11.85 8.59
CA LEU A 34 -7.67 -13.14 9.19
C LEU A 34 -6.88 -13.23 10.48
N SER A 35 -7.57 -13.30 11.61
CA SER A 35 -6.97 -13.49 12.93
C SER A 35 -7.33 -14.86 13.47
N SER A 36 -6.40 -15.53 14.15
CA SER A 36 -6.62 -16.85 14.76
C SER A 36 -6.26 -16.76 16.24
N THR A 37 -7.25 -17.00 17.12
CA THR A 37 -7.06 -16.87 18.57
C THR A 37 -6.69 -18.19 19.23
N ASN A 38 -7.09 -19.32 18.64
CA ASN A 38 -6.75 -20.69 19.03
C ASN A 38 -7.04 -21.59 17.82
N GLY A 39 -6.23 -22.63 17.59
CA GLY A 39 -6.12 -23.36 16.31
C GLY A 39 -7.38 -23.91 15.62
N ASP A 40 -8.58 -23.71 16.14
CA ASP A 40 -9.86 -24.12 15.54
C ASP A 40 -10.83 -22.94 15.27
N LYS A 41 -10.48 -21.71 15.65
CA LYS A 41 -11.31 -20.51 15.46
C LYS A 41 -10.50 -19.38 14.85
N ALA A 42 -10.87 -19.00 13.63
CA ALA A 42 -10.41 -17.78 13.00
C ALA A 42 -11.54 -16.75 12.93
N SER A 43 -11.20 -15.47 12.95
CA SER A 43 -12.12 -14.37 12.68
C SER A 43 -11.63 -13.65 11.44
N LEU A 44 -12.54 -13.42 10.49
CA LEU A 44 -12.27 -12.58 9.34
C LEU A 44 -12.95 -11.23 9.53
N GLU A 45 -12.16 -10.18 9.45
CA GLU A 45 -12.61 -8.79 9.57
C GLU A 45 -12.23 -8.03 8.30
N MET A 46 -13.06 -7.06 7.92
CA MET A 46 -12.77 -6.17 6.80
C MET A 46 -12.82 -4.72 7.26
N GLU A 47 -11.73 -3.99 6.98
CA GLU A 47 -11.57 -2.58 7.27
C GLU A 47 -11.56 -1.78 5.96
N GLY A 48 -12.32 -0.69 5.87
CA GLY A 48 -12.41 0.16 4.67
C GLY A 48 -13.47 -0.27 3.66
N VAL A 49 -14.29 -1.27 3.99
CA VAL A 49 -15.36 -1.78 3.12
C VAL A 49 -16.57 -0.84 3.06
N GLN A 50 -16.68 0.12 3.98
CA GLN A 50 -17.81 1.05 4.07
C GLN A 50 -18.01 1.87 2.80
N ALA A 51 -16.95 2.22 2.09
CA ALA A 51 -17.04 2.90 0.79
C ALA A 51 -17.90 2.10 -0.21
N LEU A 52 -17.71 0.76 -0.30
CA LEU A 52 -18.53 -0.10 -1.16
C LEU A 52 -20.00 -0.09 -0.73
N LEU A 53 -20.25 -0.16 0.58
CA LEU A 53 -21.60 -0.20 1.13
C LEU A 53 -22.36 1.10 0.82
N GLU A 54 -21.69 2.25 0.96
CA GLU A 54 -22.25 3.58 0.64
C GLU A 54 -22.52 3.76 -0.86
N MET A 55 -21.74 3.09 -1.71
CA MET A 55 -21.95 3.04 -3.15
C MET A 55 -23.09 2.08 -3.56
N GLY A 56 -23.76 1.44 -2.60
CA GLY A 56 -24.87 0.53 -2.81
C GLY A 56 -24.45 -0.89 -3.20
N TYR A 57 -23.15 -1.23 -3.08
CA TYR A 57 -22.68 -2.60 -3.23
C TYR A 57 -22.90 -3.39 -1.95
N ARG A 58 -23.05 -4.71 -2.10
CA ARG A 58 -23.07 -5.65 -0.98
C ARG A 58 -21.80 -6.47 -1.01
N VAL A 59 -21.13 -6.63 0.12
CA VAL A 59 -19.96 -7.49 0.23
C VAL A 59 -20.36 -8.74 0.99
N VAL A 60 -20.13 -9.90 0.38
CA VAL A 60 -20.52 -11.18 0.97
C VAL A 60 -19.34 -12.13 0.99
N LEU A 61 -19.28 -12.90 2.07
CA LEU A 61 -18.35 -13.98 2.25
C LEU A 61 -19.11 -15.29 2.14
N ASN A 62 -18.67 -16.17 1.24
CA ASN A 62 -19.20 -17.53 1.14
C ASN A 62 -18.17 -18.53 1.65
N LYS A 63 -18.57 -19.33 2.63
CA LYS A 63 -17.80 -20.47 3.12
C LYS A 63 -18.71 -21.68 3.18
N ASP A 64 -18.31 -22.76 2.51
CA ASP A 64 -19.02 -24.05 2.53
C ASP A 64 -20.53 -23.93 2.19
N GLY A 65 -20.90 -22.96 1.35
CA GLY A 65 -22.29 -22.69 0.95
C GLY A 65 -23.05 -21.74 1.86
N GLU A 66 -22.50 -21.37 3.02
CA GLU A 66 -23.06 -20.37 3.92
C GLU A 66 -22.59 -18.97 3.52
N ILE A 67 -23.55 -18.03 3.44
CA ILE A 67 -23.31 -16.64 3.05
C ILE A 67 -23.36 -15.75 4.29
N PHE A 68 -22.28 -15.02 4.52
CA PHE A 68 -22.15 -14.03 5.56
C PHE A 68 -22.10 -12.64 4.92
N GLU A 69 -23.02 -11.77 5.29
CA GLU A 69 -22.96 -10.37 4.88
C GLU A 69 -21.88 -9.65 5.67
N VAL A 70 -20.96 -9.01 4.95
CA VAL A 70 -19.84 -8.31 5.54
C VAL A 70 -20.28 -6.91 5.94
N LYS A 71 -19.94 -6.53 7.16
CA LYS A 71 -20.05 -5.16 7.67
C LYS A 71 -18.67 -4.71 8.11
N GLU A 72 -18.43 -3.40 8.02
CA GLU A 72 -17.15 -2.84 8.44
C GLU A 72 -16.86 -3.15 9.91
N ASN A 73 -15.61 -3.54 10.20
CA ASN A 73 -15.10 -3.85 11.52
C ASN A 73 -15.94 -4.88 12.32
N THR A 74 -16.68 -5.74 11.61
CA THR A 74 -17.52 -6.77 12.22
C THR A 74 -16.90 -8.14 11.95
N PRO A 75 -16.37 -8.83 12.98
CA PRO A 75 -15.68 -10.09 12.79
C PRO A 75 -16.66 -11.21 12.42
N ILE A 76 -16.38 -11.89 11.32
CA ILE A 76 -17.06 -13.12 10.89
C ILE A 76 -16.27 -14.30 11.44
N LEU A 77 -16.88 -15.06 12.35
CA LEU A 77 -16.25 -16.23 12.94
C LEU A 77 -16.24 -17.38 11.92
N LEU A 78 -15.05 -17.88 11.63
CA LEU A 78 -14.80 -18.99 10.73
C LEU A 78 -14.24 -20.17 11.53
N SER A 79 -14.91 -21.31 11.47
CA SER A 79 -14.36 -22.58 11.96
C SER A 79 -13.29 -23.09 11.00
N THR A 80 -12.09 -22.49 11.02
CA THR A 80 -10.96 -22.88 10.17
C THR A 80 -9.66 -22.81 10.96
N LYS A 81 -8.73 -23.71 10.63
CA LYS A 81 -7.39 -23.80 11.20
C LYS A 81 -6.42 -23.10 10.27
N GLN A 82 -6.16 -21.82 10.52
CA GLN A 82 -5.14 -21.05 9.81
C GLN A 82 -4.37 -20.16 10.76
N ASP A 83 -3.12 -19.88 10.38
CA ASP A 83 -2.33 -18.81 10.95
C ASP A 83 -2.89 -17.47 10.46
N GLY A 84 -2.75 -16.42 11.27
CA GLY A 84 -3.24 -15.10 10.90
C GLY A 84 -2.60 -14.59 9.60
N SER A 85 -3.39 -13.92 8.78
CA SER A 85 -2.95 -13.37 7.49
C SER A 85 -3.66 -12.08 7.17
N LYS A 86 -3.03 -11.23 6.36
CA LYS A 86 -3.59 -9.96 5.89
C LYS A 86 -3.48 -9.91 4.37
N ALA A 87 -4.56 -9.50 3.72
CA ALA A 87 -4.57 -9.15 2.31
C ALA A 87 -5.15 -7.74 2.14
N THR A 88 -4.61 -6.97 1.22
CA THR A 88 -5.15 -5.65 0.87
C THR A 88 -5.68 -5.71 -0.55
N ILE A 89 -6.90 -5.25 -0.75
CA ILE A 89 -7.51 -5.08 -2.07
C ILE A 89 -7.58 -3.58 -2.34
N THR A 90 -7.06 -3.17 -3.51
CA THR A 90 -7.11 -1.77 -3.96
C THR A 90 -7.92 -1.67 -5.23
N VAL A 91 -8.83 -0.71 -5.27
CA VAL A 91 -9.69 -0.41 -6.41
C VAL A 91 -9.32 0.96 -6.95
N MET A 92 -9.09 1.03 -8.27
CA MET A 92 -8.69 2.26 -8.96
C MET A 92 -9.08 2.24 -10.44
N PRO A 93 -9.13 3.40 -11.12
CA PRO A 93 -9.30 3.45 -12.56
C PRO A 93 -8.23 2.63 -13.30
N ALA A 94 -8.63 1.92 -14.36
CA ALA A 94 -7.74 1.03 -15.10
C ALA A 94 -6.50 1.75 -15.67
N GLU A 95 -6.64 3.02 -16.07
CA GLU A 95 -5.54 3.87 -16.55
C GLU A 95 -4.49 4.21 -15.48
N GLN A 96 -4.84 4.11 -14.19
CA GLN A 96 -3.94 4.31 -13.06
C GLN A 96 -3.37 2.98 -12.54
N PHE A 97 -3.87 1.84 -13.05
CA PHE A 97 -3.44 0.51 -12.68
C PHE A 97 -2.09 0.17 -13.32
N SER A 98 -1.00 0.59 -12.68
CA SER A 98 0.36 0.19 -13.02
C SER A 98 0.95 -0.69 -11.93
N LEU A 99 1.02 -2.01 -12.19
CA LEU A 99 1.70 -3.01 -11.34
C LEU A 99 3.22 -2.82 -11.25
N ALA A 100 3.76 -1.72 -11.75
CA ALA A 100 5.18 -1.52 -11.81
C ALA A 100 5.77 -1.39 -10.40
N GLN A 101 6.72 -2.28 -10.08
CA GLN A 101 7.59 -2.17 -8.91
C GLN A 101 8.68 -1.12 -9.18
N LYS A 102 8.28 0.10 -9.50
CA LYS A 102 9.20 1.21 -9.77
C LYS A 102 8.65 2.53 -9.29
N ILE A 103 9.57 3.47 -9.05
CA ILE A 103 9.23 4.87 -8.91
C ILE A 103 9.43 5.57 -10.26
N ASP A 104 8.60 6.58 -10.53
CA ASP A 104 8.69 7.46 -11.70
C ASP A 104 8.76 8.93 -11.24
N ASN A 105 9.13 9.85 -12.16
CA ASN A 105 9.19 11.29 -11.90
C ASN A 105 10.00 11.69 -10.65
N LEU A 106 11.11 10.99 -10.39
CA LEU A 106 12.01 11.34 -9.29
C LEU A 106 12.58 12.74 -9.52
N SER A 107 12.28 13.65 -8.61
CA SER A 107 12.77 15.02 -8.62
C SER A 107 13.22 15.43 -7.22
N TYR A 108 14.07 16.43 -7.16
CA TYR A 108 14.59 16.95 -5.90
C TYR A 108 14.81 18.45 -6.00
N TYR A 109 14.55 19.14 -4.90
CA TYR A 109 14.72 20.59 -4.82
C TYR A 109 14.95 21.02 -3.37
N LYS A 110 15.54 22.19 -3.19
CA LYS A 110 15.76 22.79 -1.88
C LYS A 110 14.66 23.81 -1.61
N GLN A 111 13.99 23.72 -0.46
CA GLN A 111 13.01 24.70 0.03
C GLN A 111 13.46 25.20 1.40
N GLY A 112 14.00 26.41 1.46
CA GLY A 112 14.62 26.93 2.67
C GLY A 112 15.85 26.11 3.10
N SER A 113 15.84 25.59 4.32
CA SER A 113 16.89 24.71 4.86
C SER A 113 16.66 23.23 4.58
N ALA A 114 15.54 22.86 3.97
CA ALA A 114 15.16 21.47 3.73
C ALA A 114 15.39 21.06 2.27
N TRP A 115 15.81 19.82 2.07
CA TRP A 115 15.74 19.16 0.77
C TRP A 115 14.46 18.35 0.69
N LYS A 116 13.77 18.49 -0.44
CA LYS A 116 12.60 17.71 -0.79
C LYS A 116 12.94 16.78 -1.93
N ILE A 117 12.58 15.50 -1.78
CA ILE A 117 12.71 14.49 -2.82
C ILE A 117 11.33 13.93 -3.10
N GLN A 118 10.85 14.13 -4.32
CA GLN A 118 9.52 13.74 -4.75
C GLN A 118 9.61 12.62 -5.79
N PHE A 119 8.69 11.66 -5.71
CA PHE A 119 8.56 10.60 -6.70
C PHE A 119 7.12 10.09 -6.76
N ASN A 120 6.75 9.50 -7.89
CA ASN A 120 5.50 8.76 -8.04
C ASN A 120 5.77 7.28 -7.82
N ALA A 121 5.02 6.64 -6.93
CA ALA A 121 5.10 5.20 -6.70
C ALA A 121 3.96 4.45 -7.42
N GLY A 122 4.27 3.31 -8.03
CA GLY A 122 3.26 2.38 -8.56
C GLY A 122 2.57 1.57 -7.45
N ILE A 123 1.46 0.89 -7.80
CA ILE A 123 0.62 0.15 -6.84
C ILE A 123 1.36 -0.95 -6.10
N ALA A 124 2.36 -1.57 -6.75
CA ALA A 124 3.15 -2.64 -6.14
C ALA A 124 4.06 -2.14 -5.00
N LEU A 125 4.17 -0.83 -4.82
CA LEU A 125 4.93 -0.16 -3.77
C LEU A 125 4.01 0.56 -2.77
N ASP A 126 2.68 0.52 -2.96
CA ASP A 126 1.74 1.15 -2.03
C ASP A 126 1.83 0.50 -0.65
N ARG A 127 1.60 1.31 0.40
CA ARG A 127 1.69 0.94 1.83
C ARG A 127 3.03 0.32 2.26
N SER A 128 4.04 0.42 1.40
CA SER A 128 5.38 -0.05 1.68
C SER A 128 6.14 0.97 2.51
N LYS A 129 7.27 0.56 3.09
CA LYS A 129 8.16 1.46 3.82
C LYS A 129 9.30 1.89 2.92
N ALA A 130 9.50 3.19 2.74
CA ALA A 130 10.66 3.71 2.03
C ALA A 130 11.69 4.31 2.99
N VAL A 131 12.95 4.06 2.69
CA VAL A 131 14.11 4.64 3.36
C VAL A 131 14.93 5.40 2.33
N LEU A 132 15.07 6.70 2.56
CA LEU A 132 15.97 7.56 1.83
C LEU A 132 17.25 7.74 2.64
N SER A 133 18.40 7.40 2.06
CA SER A 133 19.72 7.65 2.66
C SER A 133 20.56 8.51 1.74
N LEU A 134 21.16 9.55 2.31
CA LEU A 134 22.07 10.43 1.60
C LEU A 134 23.51 10.12 1.99
N HIS A 135 24.39 10.01 1.00
CA HIS A 135 25.79 9.70 1.17
C HIS A 135 26.66 10.69 0.40
N ASN A 136 27.87 10.95 0.89
CA ASN A 136 28.88 11.62 0.06
C ASN A 136 29.54 10.62 -0.91
N ILE A 137 30.40 11.12 -1.80
CA ILE A 137 31.16 10.29 -2.76
C ILE A 137 32.07 9.25 -2.12
N LYS A 138 32.40 9.38 -0.83
CA LYS A 138 33.18 8.41 -0.06
C LYS A 138 32.29 7.35 0.61
N GLY A 139 30.99 7.36 0.34
CA GLY A 139 30.01 6.45 0.93
C GLY A 139 29.60 6.79 2.37
N LYS A 140 30.16 7.85 2.98
CA LYS A 140 29.78 8.27 4.33
C LYS A 140 28.33 8.76 4.31
N LYS A 141 27.49 8.15 5.15
CA LYS A 141 26.11 8.57 5.37
C LYS A 141 26.07 9.98 5.96
N LEU A 142 25.34 10.86 5.30
CA LEU A 142 25.14 12.27 5.67
C LEU A 142 23.82 12.45 6.42
N SER A 143 22.75 11.82 5.92
CA SER A 143 21.42 11.88 6.52
C SER A 143 20.57 10.69 6.10
N ASN A 144 19.44 10.50 6.77
CA ASN A 144 18.39 9.59 6.32
C ASN A 144 17.00 10.11 6.68
N ALA A 145 16.01 9.67 5.91
CA ALA A 145 14.60 9.83 6.19
C ALA A 145 13.88 8.52 5.92
N THR A 146 12.78 8.30 6.64
CA THR A 146 11.92 7.13 6.46
C THR A 146 10.49 7.63 6.33
N ALA A 147 9.73 7.05 5.40
CA ALA A 147 8.34 7.39 5.17
C ALA A 147 7.57 6.15 4.72
N ASN A 148 6.25 6.19 4.92
CA ASN A 148 5.36 5.26 4.25
C ASN A 148 5.22 5.72 2.79
N VAL A 149 5.19 4.75 1.88
CA VAL A 149 4.91 4.97 0.47
C VAL A 149 3.41 4.85 0.27
N ASN A 150 2.83 5.86 -0.36
CA ASN A 150 1.47 5.81 -0.85
C ASN A 150 1.50 5.65 -2.37
N LEU A 151 0.46 5.10 -2.96
CA LEU A 151 0.27 5.16 -4.40
C LEU A 151 0.29 6.61 -4.90
N GLY A 152 0.98 6.86 -6.02
CA GLY A 152 1.09 8.19 -6.60
C GLY A 152 2.18 9.03 -5.95
N LEU A 153 1.92 10.32 -5.73
CA LEU A 153 2.94 11.28 -5.30
C LEU A 153 3.37 11.05 -3.85
N ASN A 154 4.68 10.92 -3.66
CA ASN A 154 5.35 10.83 -2.36
C ASN A 154 6.39 11.93 -2.24
N GLU A 155 6.65 12.38 -1.02
CA GLU A 155 7.67 13.37 -0.71
C GLU A 155 8.46 12.96 0.54
N PHE A 156 9.79 12.95 0.42
CA PHE A 156 10.69 12.96 1.56
C PHE A 156 11.13 14.38 1.87
N VAL A 157 11.12 14.74 3.15
CA VAL A 157 11.70 15.98 3.65
C VAL A 157 12.95 15.64 4.46
N ILE A 158 14.06 16.28 4.12
CA ILE A 158 15.33 16.17 4.86
C ILE A 158 15.71 17.56 5.36
N ASP A 159 15.55 17.76 6.67
CA ASP A 159 15.89 19.01 7.35
C ASP A 159 17.39 19.11 7.67
N GLY A 160 17.87 20.35 7.77
CA GLY A 160 19.23 20.65 8.27
C GLY A 160 20.37 20.23 7.34
N ALA A 161 20.04 19.95 6.09
CA ALA A 161 20.91 19.32 5.11
C ALA A 161 21.59 20.35 4.19
N ASP A 162 22.57 21.10 4.70
CA ASP A 162 23.45 21.90 3.83
C ASP A 162 24.67 21.05 3.43
N PHE A 163 24.49 20.24 2.38
CA PHE A 163 25.55 19.39 1.86
C PHE A 163 26.48 20.20 0.95
N SER A 164 27.78 20.09 1.19
CA SER A 164 28.80 20.56 0.26
C SER A 164 29.28 19.41 -0.63
N GLY A 165 29.42 19.70 -1.93
CA GLY A 165 29.89 18.73 -2.92
C GLY A 165 28.81 17.74 -3.41
N ILE A 166 29.25 16.69 -4.09
CA ILE A 166 28.38 15.68 -4.68
C ILE A 166 27.74 14.80 -3.59
N VAL A 167 26.41 14.67 -3.66
CA VAL A 167 25.62 13.79 -2.80
C VAL A 167 24.98 12.69 -3.63
N ILE A 168 24.93 11.49 -3.07
CA ILE A 168 24.28 10.31 -3.64
C ILE A 168 23.05 10.03 -2.78
N ALA A 169 21.88 10.02 -3.41
CA ALA A 169 20.63 9.59 -2.80
C ALA A 169 20.34 8.14 -3.12
N ASN A 170 20.08 7.35 -2.08
CA ASN A 170 19.64 5.97 -2.17
C ASN A 170 18.22 5.86 -1.62
N ILE A 171 17.28 5.44 -2.46
CA ILE A 171 15.90 5.16 -2.06
C ILE A 171 15.75 3.64 -2.08
N THR A 172 15.41 3.05 -0.93
CA THR A 172 15.08 1.63 -0.81
C THR A 172 13.66 1.50 -0.29
N ILE A 173 12.83 0.73 -0.99
CA ILE A 173 11.44 0.46 -0.62
C ILE A 173 11.34 -1.00 -0.18
N TYR A 174 10.75 -1.20 1.00
CA TYR A 174 10.57 -2.48 1.65
C TYR A 174 9.09 -2.81 1.75
N SER A 175 8.74 -4.08 1.54
CA SER A 175 7.43 -4.61 1.91
C SER A 175 7.23 -4.56 3.42
N GLU A 176 5.99 -4.79 3.86
CA GLU A 176 5.64 -4.89 5.28
C GLU A 176 6.49 -5.94 6.04
N ASN A 177 6.88 -7.03 5.38
CA ASN A 177 7.73 -8.08 5.96
C ASN A 177 9.25 -7.82 5.80
N GLY A 178 9.66 -6.62 5.38
CA GLY A 178 11.07 -6.22 5.32
C GLY A 178 11.85 -6.71 4.09
N LYS A 179 11.20 -7.32 3.10
CA LYS A 179 11.82 -7.66 1.81
C LYS A 179 11.99 -6.39 0.97
N ILE A 180 13.14 -6.24 0.31
CA ILE A 180 13.34 -5.15 -0.65
C ILE A 180 12.43 -5.37 -1.86
N LEU A 181 11.57 -4.39 -2.13
CA LEU A 181 10.69 -4.35 -3.31
C LEU A 181 11.31 -3.52 -4.44
N TYR A 182 12.01 -2.45 -4.09
CA TYR A 182 12.64 -1.57 -5.07
C TYR A 182 13.84 -0.85 -4.48
N GLN A 183 14.85 -0.59 -5.31
CA GLN A 183 16.01 0.21 -4.93
C GLN A 183 16.42 1.11 -6.08
N HIS A 184 16.71 2.36 -5.77
CA HIS A 184 17.17 3.35 -6.74
C HIS A 184 18.28 4.20 -6.15
N GLN A 185 19.26 4.52 -6.99
CA GLN A 185 20.38 5.37 -6.64
C GLN A 185 20.46 6.51 -7.64
N GLN A 186 20.48 7.74 -7.13
CA GLN A 186 20.55 8.96 -7.92
C GLN A 186 21.66 9.86 -7.41
N LYS A 187 22.48 10.38 -8.33
CA LYS A 187 23.39 11.48 -8.02
C LYS A 187 22.58 12.77 -7.92
N LEU A 188 22.62 13.43 -6.77
CA LEU A 188 22.12 14.78 -6.56
C LEU A 188 23.29 15.73 -6.88
N LEU A 189 23.17 16.52 -7.96
CA LEU A 189 24.30 17.27 -8.54
C LEU A 189 24.76 18.46 -7.69
N GLU A 190 25.97 18.92 -8.02
CA GLU A 190 26.85 19.89 -7.34
C GLU A 190 26.20 21.26 -7.07
N LYS A 191 26.41 21.77 -5.85
CA LYS A 191 26.49 23.21 -5.64
C LYS A 191 27.70 23.72 -6.46
N ARG A 192 27.45 24.53 -7.49
CA ARG A 192 28.46 25.49 -7.99
C ARG A 192 28.55 26.65 -7.03
#